data_AF-A0ABC9FBI4-F1
#
_entry.id   AF-A0ABC9FBI4-F1
#
_cell.length_a   1.000
_cell.length_b   1.000
_cell.length_c   1.000
_cell.angle_alpha   90.00
_cell.angle_beta   90.00
_cell.angle_gamma   90.00
#
_symmetry.space_group_name_H-M   'P 1'
#
loop_
_entity.id
_entity.type
_entity.pdbx_description
1 polymer ?
#
loop_
_entity_poly.entity_id
_entity_poly.type
_entity_poly.pdbx_seq_one_letter_code
_entity_poly.pdbx_strand_id
1 'polypeptide(L)'
;MPKRRGQEYQDQRRGGDLTGKRSQPARRRKHLYLVLDDWEKGFSVHKIDTDSFDSDSDDRDGGVAVAGHLPDSPALRLESPGDADMSFAAMGSKIFIVTDARYGQTPVLVYDVETAGLAIGPAVPAQLRCGFSTVVAAREMLYAFSPPACNKQHSFHVMSCTPTGSHDPGGEGWSWRSLLAPPPPFDIYEVITSYAVHSDGRTIFMTTSYSDRPGLQKSTYSFNTKYCVWRWHPWVLPFRGQGYFDSELDAWVGLHKDGYICSCELPSDIGSETPIELGTMELDWQMAEDKFSRKETERHLRASLTYLGRSKFCLLQSVMRKGSKAKYPLGDDGGCVLHLTIFGLKYNNKGELRTTNHKSSRSYRVTRHTDFFPPVAFWV
;
A
#
# COMPACT_ATOMS: atom_id res chain seq x y z
N MET A 1 -88.32 26.96 20.37
CA MET A 1 -88.73 26.26 19.13
C MET A 1 -87.85 26.74 17.98
N PRO A 2 -87.45 25.93 16.99
CA PRO A 2 -87.40 24.47 16.94
C PRO A 2 -86.12 23.84 16.31
N LYS A 3 -85.90 22.55 16.65
CA LYS A 3 -85.49 21.38 15.82
C LYS A 3 -84.17 21.41 15.00
N ARG A 4 -83.19 20.55 15.34
CA ARG A 4 -83.04 19.08 15.10
C ARG A 4 -82.55 18.70 13.70
N ARG A 5 -81.40 17.97 13.70
CA ARG A 5 -80.91 16.87 12.83
C ARG A 5 -79.43 17.15 12.48
N GLY A 6 -78.46 16.25 12.54
CA GLY A 6 -78.42 14.81 12.78
C GLY A 6 -77.13 14.30 12.10
N GLN A 7 -76.34 13.51 12.85
CA GLN A 7 -75.37 12.47 12.41
C GLN A 7 -74.29 12.72 11.34
N GLU A 8 -73.06 12.35 11.74
CA GLU A 8 -72.00 11.59 11.02
C GLU A 8 -71.73 11.87 9.54
N TYR A 9 -70.48 12.20 9.18
CA TYR A 9 -69.60 11.34 8.36
C TYR A 9 -68.16 11.91 8.31
N GLN A 10 -67.20 10.99 8.21
CA GLN A 10 -65.74 11.14 8.13
C GLN A 10 -65.29 12.01 6.92
N ASP A 11 -64.17 12.74 7.03
CA ASP A 11 -62.94 12.34 6.32
C ASP A 11 -61.69 13.20 6.57
N GLN A 12 -60.53 12.51 6.54
CA GLN A 12 -59.16 12.94 6.17
C GLN A 12 -58.43 13.96 7.08
N ARG A 13 -57.58 13.51 8.03
CA ARG A 13 -56.18 13.03 7.92
C ARG A 13 -55.11 14.07 7.52
N ARG A 14 -54.32 14.41 8.55
CA ARG A 14 -52.84 14.38 8.62
C ARG A 14 -52.03 15.38 7.78
N GLY A 15 -51.66 16.50 8.42
CA GLY A 15 -50.39 17.19 8.18
C GLY A 15 -49.36 16.71 9.21
N GLY A 16 -48.54 15.73 8.83
CA GLY A 16 -47.46 15.18 9.65
C GLY A 16 -46.16 15.94 9.42
N ASP A 17 -45.58 16.38 10.53
CA ASP A 17 -44.31 17.04 10.70
C ASP A 17 -43.13 16.27 10.06
N LEU A 18 -42.59 16.77 8.95
CA LEU A 18 -41.39 16.24 8.30
C LEU A 18 -40.16 17.01 8.80
N THR A 19 -39.73 16.69 10.01
CA THR A 19 -38.39 17.02 10.47
C THR A 19 -37.39 16.14 9.71
N GLY A 20 -36.71 16.76 8.74
CA GLY A 20 -35.69 16.14 7.92
C GLY A 20 -34.57 15.55 8.78
N LYS A 21 -34.52 14.22 8.86
CA LYS A 21 -33.34 13.50 9.29
C LYS A 21 -32.21 13.87 8.33
N ARG A 22 -31.25 14.68 8.80
CA ARG A 22 -29.95 14.85 8.15
C ARG A 22 -29.36 13.46 7.98
N SER A 23 -29.43 12.94 6.76
CA SER A 23 -28.69 11.75 6.35
C SER A 23 -27.21 12.03 6.62
N GLN A 24 -26.64 11.34 7.60
CA GLN A 24 -25.19 11.28 7.76
C GLN A 24 -24.62 10.85 6.40
N PRO A 25 -23.51 11.47 5.92
CA PRO A 25 -22.87 11.01 4.70
C PRO A 25 -22.58 9.52 4.87
N ALA A 26 -23.09 8.69 3.95
CA ALA A 26 -22.80 7.26 3.97
C ALA A 26 -21.29 7.09 4.07
N ARG A 27 -20.81 6.42 5.13
CA ARG A 27 -19.40 6.06 5.25
C ARG A 27 -19.03 5.31 3.98
N ARG A 28 -18.21 5.92 3.12
CA ARG A 28 -17.70 5.29 1.90
C ARG A 28 -16.98 4.01 2.32
N ARG A 29 -17.44 2.88 1.79
CA ARG A 29 -16.83 1.58 2.09
C ARG A 29 -15.54 1.47 1.30
N LYS A 30 -14.43 1.31 2.01
CA LYS A 30 -13.14 0.95 1.42
C LYS A 30 -13.14 -0.52 1.06
N HIS A 31 -12.38 -0.88 0.04
CA HIS A 31 -12.19 -2.26 -0.39
C HIS A 31 -10.70 -2.55 -0.56
N LEU A 32 -10.35 -3.84 -0.55
CA LEU A 32 -9.00 -4.27 -0.83
C LEU A 32 -8.82 -4.45 -2.33
N TYR A 33 -7.87 -3.74 -2.92
CA TYR A 33 -7.50 -3.87 -4.33
C TYR A 33 -6.14 -4.53 -4.44
N LEU A 34 -6.05 -5.61 -5.20
CA LEU A 34 -4.81 -6.34 -5.48
C LEU A 34 -4.30 -5.97 -6.87
N VAL A 35 -3.01 -5.66 -6.98
CA VAL A 35 -2.32 -5.51 -8.26
C VAL A 35 -1.48 -6.74 -8.50
N LEU A 36 -1.71 -7.41 -9.64
CA LEU A 36 -1.11 -8.70 -9.98
C LEU A 36 -0.62 -8.71 -11.43
N ASP A 37 0.41 -9.50 -11.70
CA ASP A 37 0.97 -9.80 -13.03
C ASP A 37 0.37 -11.10 -13.60
N ASP A 38 -0.95 -11.25 -13.47
CA ASP A 38 -1.69 -12.49 -13.70
C ASP A 38 -2.25 -12.66 -15.12
N TRP A 39 -1.84 -11.79 -16.05
CA TRP A 39 -2.19 -11.91 -17.45
C TRP A 39 -1.00 -11.60 -18.36
N GLU A 40 -1.02 -12.20 -19.55
CA GLU A 40 0.16 -12.27 -20.43
C GLU A 40 0.73 -10.92 -20.84
N LYS A 41 -0.11 -9.89 -21.01
CA LYS A 41 0.36 -8.60 -21.52
C LYS A 41 0.64 -7.56 -20.45
N GLY A 42 0.56 -7.87 -19.15
CA GLY A 42 0.92 -6.89 -18.12
C GLY A 42 0.29 -7.13 -16.75
N PHE A 43 -0.38 -6.11 -16.21
CA PHE A 43 -0.92 -6.10 -14.85
C PHE A 43 -2.43 -5.99 -14.79
N SER A 44 -3.04 -6.56 -13.76
CA SER A 44 -4.47 -6.41 -13.47
C SER A 44 -4.67 -5.85 -12.07
N VAL A 45 -5.81 -5.17 -11.88
CA VAL A 45 -6.27 -4.68 -10.58
C VAL A 45 -7.55 -5.42 -10.22
N HIS A 46 -7.54 -6.19 -9.15
CA HIS A 46 -8.68 -6.97 -8.67
C HIS A 46 -9.27 -6.37 -7.41
N LYS A 47 -10.59 -6.20 -7.36
CA LYS A 47 -11.32 -5.80 -6.16
C LYS A 47 -11.70 -7.04 -5.35
N ILE A 48 -11.26 -7.11 -4.09
CA ILE A 48 -11.58 -8.22 -3.18
C ILE A 48 -12.65 -7.79 -2.19
N ASP A 49 -13.69 -8.61 -2.09
CA ASP A 49 -14.72 -8.45 -1.08
C ASP A 49 -14.27 -9.06 0.25
N THR A 50 -13.84 -8.20 1.18
CA THR A 50 -13.40 -8.59 2.52
C THR A 50 -14.54 -9.04 3.44
N ASP A 51 -15.79 -8.62 3.17
CA ASP A 51 -16.93 -8.94 4.04
C ASP A 51 -17.27 -10.44 3.98
N SER A 52 -16.94 -11.09 2.87
CA SER A 52 -17.16 -12.52 2.68
C SER A 52 -16.22 -13.41 3.53
N PHE A 53 -15.16 -12.86 4.12
CA PHE A 53 -14.17 -13.61 4.92
C PHE A 53 -14.70 -14.05 6.29
N ASP A 54 -15.82 -13.49 6.75
CA ASP A 54 -16.48 -13.82 8.02
C ASP A 54 -17.50 -14.98 7.87
N SER A 55 -17.51 -15.66 6.73
CA SER A 55 -18.31 -16.88 6.56
C SER A 55 -17.57 -18.02 7.27
N ASP A 56 -17.88 -18.22 8.55
CA ASP A 56 -17.50 -19.39 9.33
C ASP A 56 -18.02 -20.66 8.63
N SER A 57 -17.25 -21.21 7.69
CA SER A 57 -17.30 -22.64 7.44
C SER A 57 -16.54 -23.29 8.59
N ASP A 58 -17.30 -23.77 9.57
CA ASP A 58 -16.90 -24.68 10.65
C ASP A 58 -16.36 -26.03 10.12
N ASP A 59 -15.55 -26.02 9.06
CA ASP A 59 -14.84 -27.19 8.59
C ASP A 59 -13.58 -27.33 9.41
N ARG A 60 -13.78 -27.84 10.63
CA ARG A 60 -12.79 -28.64 11.34
C ARG A 60 -12.54 -29.92 10.54
N ASP A 61 -11.88 -29.80 9.40
CA ASP A 61 -11.20 -30.92 8.81
C ASP A 61 -9.81 -30.47 8.37
N GLY A 62 -8.80 -31.28 8.67
CA GLY A 62 -7.40 -31.05 8.34
C GLY A 62 -7.10 -31.17 6.84
N GLY A 63 -8.08 -30.84 5.98
CA GLY A 63 -7.97 -30.79 4.54
C GLY A 63 -7.42 -29.45 4.07
N VAL A 64 -6.51 -29.48 3.10
CA VAL A 64 -5.97 -28.29 2.45
C VAL A 64 -7.15 -27.49 1.86
N ALA A 65 -7.47 -26.33 2.43
CA ALA A 65 -8.49 -25.43 1.88
C ALA A 65 -8.23 -25.25 0.37
N VAL A 66 -9.18 -25.69 -0.45
CA VAL A 66 -9.04 -25.63 -1.91
C VAL A 66 -8.96 -24.16 -2.31
N ALA A 67 -7.81 -23.74 -2.84
CA ALA A 67 -7.63 -22.37 -3.29
C ALA A 67 -8.65 -22.04 -4.38
N GLY A 68 -9.48 -21.03 -4.13
CA GLY A 68 -10.51 -20.57 -5.05
C GLY A 68 -9.94 -19.81 -6.24
N HIS A 69 -10.82 -19.31 -7.10
CA HIS A 69 -10.44 -18.39 -8.18
C HIS A 69 -10.61 -16.94 -7.72
N LEU A 70 -9.80 -16.03 -8.27
CA LEU A 70 -10.06 -14.60 -8.15
C LEU A 70 -11.43 -14.27 -8.75
N PRO A 71 -12.04 -13.12 -8.38
CA PRO A 71 -13.25 -12.64 -9.05
C PRO A 71 -13.08 -12.65 -10.57
N ASP A 72 -14.10 -13.12 -11.30
CA ASP A 72 -13.99 -13.43 -12.74
C ASP A 72 -13.60 -12.23 -13.63
N SER A 73 -13.75 -10.99 -13.14
CA SER A 73 -13.40 -9.78 -13.89
C SER A 73 -12.54 -8.82 -13.06
N PRO A 74 -11.31 -8.49 -13.49
CA PRO A 74 -10.52 -7.44 -12.87
C PRO A 74 -11.18 -6.08 -13.09
N ALA A 75 -11.02 -5.18 -12.12
CA ALA A 75 -11.49 -3.81 -12.19
C ALA A 75 -10.74 -2.99 -13.27
N LEU A 76 -9.47 -3.34 -13.53
CA LEU A 76 -8.65 -2.72 -14.56
C LEU A 76 -7.63 -3.73 -15.10
N ARG A 77 -7.37 -3.72 -16.41
CA ARG A 77 -6.21 -4.40 -17.03
C ARG A 77 -5.32 -3.36 -17.69
N LEU A 78 -4.01 -3.48 -17.47
CA LEU A 78 -2.99 -2.56 -17.92
C LEU A 78 -1.97 -3.32 -18.75
N GLU A 79 -1.94 -3.03 -20.04
CA GLU A 79 -0.95 -3.61 -20.95
C GLU A 79 0.40 -2.94 -20.68
N SER A 80 1.41 -3.74 -20.38
CA SER A 80 2.77 -3.24 -20.21
C SER A 80 3.41 -3.02 -21.57
N PRO A 81 3.97 -1.83 -21.84
CA PRO A 81 4.74 -1.60 -23.07
C PRO A 81 6.02 -2.47 -23.10
N GLY A 82 5.93 -3.69 -23.64
CA GLY A 82 7.01 -4.67 -23.61
C GLY A 82 7.29 -5.18 -22.18
N ASP A 83 8.55 -5.45 -21.85
CA ASP A 83 8.99 -5.88 -20.51
C ASP A 83 9.13 -4.69 -19.51
N ALA A 84 8.32 -3.64 -19.66
CA ALA A 84 8.42 -2.46 -18.81
C ALA A 84 7.96 -2.76 -17.37
N ASP A 85 8.78 -2.36 -16.40
CA ASP A 85 8.41 -2.40 -14.98
C ASP A 85 7.36 -1.30 -14.69
N MET A 86 6.34 -1.63 -13.88
CA MET A 86 5.34 -0.68 -13.40
C MET A 86 5.40 -0.56 -11.87
N SER A 87 5.30 0.68 -11.39
CA SER A 87 5.19 1.01 -9.97
C SER A 87 3.78 1.50 -9.66
N PHE A 88 3.29 1.13 -8.47
CA PHE A 88 1.92 1.43 -8.04
C PHE A 88 1.96 2.12 -6.68
N ALA A 89 1.13 3.15 -6.53
CA ALA A 89 0.90 3.82 -5.25
C ALA A 89 -0.58 4.18 -5.11
N ALA A 90 -1.09 4.23 -3.89
CA ALA A 90 -2.47 4.61 -3.62
C ALA A 90 -2.56 5.86 -2.75
N MET A 91 -3.52 6.72 -3.06
CA MET A 91 -3.80 7.94 -2.31
C MET A 91 -5.27 8.33 -2.44
N GLY A 92 -5.98 8.36 -1.31
CA GLY A 92 -7.44 8.52 -1.33
C GLY A 92 -8.09 7.35 -2.07
N SER A 93 -8.97 7.64 -3.02
CA SER A 93 -9.59 6.65 -3.91
C SER A 93 -8.78 6.33 -5.18
N LYS A 94 -7.58 6.92 -5.33
CA LYS A 94 -6.84 6.86 -6.59
C LYS A 94 -5.65 5.91 -6.48
N ILE A 95 -5.53 5.02 -7.45
CA ILE A 95 -4.36 4.17 -7.68
C ILE A 95 -3.57 4.80 -8.83
N PHE A 96 -2.33 5.17 -8.55
CA PHE A 96 -1.41 5.75 -9.50
C PHE A 96 -0.52 4.65 -10.05
N ILE A 97 -0.42 4.61 -11.37
CA ILE A 97 0.38 3.64 -12.11
C ILE A 97 1.45 4.44 -12.84
N VAL A 98 2.71 4.07 -12.59
CA VAL A 98 3.84 4.72 -13.24
C VAL A 98 4.68 3.67 -13.95
N THR A 99 4.74 3.77 -15.27
CA THR A 99 5.53 2.89 -16.12
C THR A 99 6.95 3.42 -16.23
N ASP A 100 7.93 2.53 -16.13
CA ASP A 100 9.35 2.86 -16.24
C ASP A 100 9.66 3.63 -17.53
N ALA A 101 10.29 4.80 -17.37
CA ALA A 101 10.63 5.70 -18.45
C ALA A 101 11.87 5.28 -19.28
N ARG A 102 12.47 4.10 -19.00
CA ARG A 102 13.41 3.42 -19.91
C ARG A 102 12.84 3.25 -21.33
N TYR A 103 11.51 3.20 -21.46
CA TYR A 103 10.78 3.01 -22.71
C TYR A 103 10.20 4.31 -23.31
N GLY A 104 10.58 5.49 -22.78
CA GLY A 104 10.15 6.79 -23.29
C GLY A 104 9.49 7.67 -22.23
N GLN A 105 8.88 8.78 -22.64
CA GLN A 105 8.10 9.64 -21.75
C GLN A 105 6.68 9.07 -21.63
N THR A 106 6.47 8.20 -20.65
CA THR A 106 5.15 7.64 -20.33
C THR A 106 4.38 8.60 -19.42
N PRO A 107 3.07 8.80 -19.64
CA PRO A 107 2.22 9.50 -18.68
C PRO A 107 1.98 8.63 -17.44
N VAL A 108 1.77 9.28 -16.29
CA VAL A 108 1.20 8.61 -15.12
C VAL A 108 -0.25 8.28 -15.42
N LEU A 109 -0.69 7.05 -15.15
CA LEU A 109 -2.11 6.70 -15.20
C LEU A 109 -2.71 6.78 -13.80
N VAL A 110 -3.92 7.33 -13.70
CA VAL A 110 -4.61 7.52 -12.42
C VAL A 110 -5.96 6.83 -12.49
N TYR A 111 -6.06 5.67 -11.86
CA TYR A 111 -7.32 4.91 -11.76
C TYR A 111 -8.06 5.30 -10.49
N ASP A 112 -9.25 5.86 -10.62
CA ASP A 112 -10.10 6.22 -9.49
C ASP A 112 -11.11 5.11 -9.21
N VAL A 113 -10.95 4.45 -8.06
CA VAL A 113 -11.79 3.30 -7.70
C VAL A 113 -13.25 3.69 -7.39
N GLU A 114 -13.52 4.96 -7.09
CA GLU A 114 -14.89 5.44 -6.82
C GLU A 114 -15.69 5.62 -8.10
N THR A 115 -15.05 6.12 -9.16
CA THR A 115 -15.70 6.40 -10.44
C THR A 115 -15.46 5.32 -11.48
N ALA A 116 -14.58 4.35 -11.19
CA ALA A 116 -14.01 3.41 -12.16
C ALA A 116 -13.40 4.11 -13.39
N GLY A 117 -13.02 5.39 -13.24
CA GLY A 117 -12.44 6.21 -14.29
C GLY A 117 -10.92 6.07 -14.33
N LEU A 118 -10.37 5.98 -15.54
CA LEU A 118 -8.93 6.06 -15.78
C LEU A 118 -8.60 7.43 -16.38
N ALA A 119 -7.82 8.23 -15.66
CA ALA A 119 -7.32 9.51 -16.13
C ALA A 119 -5.84 9.41 -16.54
N ILE A 120 -5.47 10.23 -17.53
CA ILE A 120 -4.09 10.38 -17.98
C ILE A 120 -3.50 11.60 -17.26
N GLY A 121 -2.45 11.36 -16.48
CA GLY A 121 -1.68 12.37 -15.77
C GLY A 121 -0.49 12.89 -16.59
N PRO A 122 0.37 13.70 -15.95
CA PRO A 122 1.53 14.29 -16.62
C PRO A 122 2.58 13.23 -16.99
N ALA A 123 3.36 13.53 -18.02
CA ALA A 123 4.51 12.71 -18.42
C ALA A 123 5.54 12.62 -17.28
N VAL A 124 6.11 11.43 -17.09
CA VAL A 124 7.18 11.18 -16.12
C VAL A 124 8.42 12.02 -16.49
N PRO A 125 8.94 12.87 -15.57
CA PRO A 125 10.10 13.72 -15.84
C PRO A 125 11.30 12.94 -16.37
N ALA A 126 12.08 13.56 -17.26
CA ALA A 126 13.27 12.95 -17.86
C ALA A 126 14.33 12.51 -16.81
N GLN A 127 14.33 13.11 -15.63
CA GLN A 127 15.23 12.80 -14.52
C GLN A 127 14.85 11.49 -13.80
N LEU A 128 13.63 10.98 -14.01
CA LEU A 128 13.13 9.71 -13.46
C LEU A 128 13.19 8.57 -14.50
N ARG A 129 14.03 8.73 -15.54
CA ARG A 129 14.17 7.77 -16.66
C ARG A 129 14.74 6.41 -16.30
N CYS A 130 15.34 6.26 -15.13
CA CYS A 130 15.86 4.98 -14.65
C CYS A 130 14.85 4.20 -13.79
N GLY A 131 13.57 4.55 -13.93
CA GLY A 131 12.48 3.95 -13.18
C GLY A 131 12.31 4.56 -11.79
N PHE A 132 11.50 3.91 -10.97
CA PHE A 132 11.22 4.32 -9.60
C PHE A 132 11.79 3.27 -8.65
N SER A 133 12.59 3.69 -7.68
CA SER A 133 12.98 2.82 -6.57
C SER A 133 11.83 2.71 -5.57
N THR A 134 11.10 3.80 -5.35
CA THR A 134 9.97 3.88 -4.42
C THR A 134 9.07 5.07 -4.77
N VAL A 135 7.75 4.89 -4.63
CA VAL A 135 6.76 5.97 -4.69
C VAL A 135 5.99 5.98 -3.37
N VAL A 136 5.92 7.13 -2.71
CA VAL A 136 5.29 7.30 -1.39
C VAL A 136 4.17 8.33 -1.49
N ALA A 137 2.97 7.98 -1.02
CA ALA A 137 1.88 8.93 -0.85
C ALA A 137 1.94 9.58 0.54
N ALA A 138 1.97 10.92 0.59
CA ALA A 138 1.88 11.68 1.83
C ALA A 138 1.15 13.01 1.60
N ARG A 139 0.10 13.28 2.40
CA ARG A 139 -0.73 14.51 2.34
C ARG A 139 -1.12 14.92 0.90
N GLU A 140 -1.81 14.02 0.20
CA GLU A 140 -2.34 14.30 -1.14
C GLU A 140 -1.27 14.57 -2.21
N MET A 141 -0.03 14.20 -1.92
CA MET A 141 1.10 14.28 -2.85
C MET A 141 1.79 12.93 -2.99
N LEU A 142 2.30 12.68 -4.19
CA LEU A 142 3.13 11.51 -4.48
C LEU A 142 4.59 11.92 -4.58
N TYR A 143 5.41 11.33 -3.73
CA TYR A 143 6.84 11.52 -3.65
C TYR A 143 7.51 10.36 -4.37
N ALA A 144 8.18 10.66 -5.47
CA ALA A 144 8.78 9.66 -6.33
C ALA A 144 10.32 9.73 -6.25
N PHE A 145 10.90 8.58 -5.93
CA PHE A 145 12.35 8.39 -5.84
C PHE A 145 12.81 7.54 -7.02
N SER A 146 13.82 8.02 -7.74
CA SER A 146 14.48 7.26 -8.80
C SER A 146 15.87 6.82 -8.33
N PRO A 147 16.31 5.58 -8.65
CA PRO A 147 17.72 5.25 -8.59
C PRO A 147 18.50 6.17 -9.55
N PRO A 148 19.81 6.36 -9.32
CA PRO A 148 20.59 7.25 -10.14
C PRO A 148 20.78 6.66 -11.53
N ALA A 149 20.62 7.51 -12.55
CA ALA A 149 21.09 7.19 -13.89
C ALA A 149 22.62 7.26 -13.90
N CYS A 150 23.30 6.16 -14.23
CA CYS A 150 24.74 6.05 -14.50
C CYS A 150 25.58 7.27 -14.04
N ASN A 151 26.14 7.21 -12.83
CA ASN A 151 27.04 8.22 -12.24
C ASN A 151 26.40 9.59 -11.91
N LYS A 152 25.08 9.68 -11.75
CA LYS A 152 24.38 10.89 -11.24
C LYS A 152 23.86 10.68 -9.82
N GLN A 153 23.39 11.76 -9.19
CA GLN A 153 22.71 11.71 -7.90
C GLN A 153 21.27 11.20 -8.04
N HIS A 154 20.72 10.64 -6.95
CA HIS A 154 19.30 10.27 -6.86
C HIS A 154 18.39 11.45 -7.23
N SER A 155 17.32 11.15 -7.96
CA SER A 155 16.32 12.15 -8.34
C SER A 155 15.09 12.03 -7.45
N PHE A 156 14.56 13.18 -7.04
CA PHE A 156 13.44 13.28 -6.14
C PHE A 156 12.42 14.31 -6.64
N HIS A 157 11.24 13.82 -7.00
CA HIS A 157 10.17 14.63 -7.56
C HIS A 157 8.89 14.44 -6.76
N VAL A 158 8.04 15.46 -6.76
CA VAL A 158 6.72 15.38 -6.16
C VAL A 158 5.66 15.68 -7.20
N MET A 159 4.60 14.88 -7.19
CA MET A 159 3.40 15.10 -8.00
C MET A 159 2.27 15.53 -7.09
N SER A 160 1.53 16.56 -7.50
CA SER A 160 0.36 17.07 -6.80
C SER A 160 -0.73 17.46 -7.78
N CYS A 161 -1.97 17.37 -7.34
CA CYS A 161 -3.12 17.94 -8.05
C CYS A 161 -3.34 19.36 -7.57
N THR A 162 -3.40 20.32 -8.48
CA THR A 162 -3.86 21.69 -8.16
C THR A 162 -5.21 21.93 -8.82
N PRO A 163 -6.19 22.51 -8.10
CA PRO A 163 -7.41 23.02 -8.73
C PRO A 163 -7.01 24.05 -9.77
N THR A 164 -7.32 23.83 -11.04
CA THR A 164 -6.99 24.80 -12.09
C THR A 164 -7.89 26.02 -11.88
N GLY A 165 -7.29 27.16 -11.52
CA GLY A 165 -8.00 28.39 -11.17
C GLY A 165 -8.66 29.13 -12.34
N SER A 166 -8.94 28.47 -13.48
CA SER A 166 -9.49 29.12 -14.67
C SER A 166 -10.70 28.35 -15.17
N HIS A 167 -11.89 28.97 -15.03
CA HIS A 167 -13.19 28.86 -15.74
C HIS A 167 -13.71 27.54 -16.35
N ASP A 168 -12.98 26.43 -16.32
CA ASP A 168 -13.46 25.11 -16.70
C ASP A 168 -13.91 24.34 -15.45
N PRO A 169 -15.21 24.09 -15.29
CA PRO A 169 -15.73 23.25 -14.22
C PRO A 169 -15.39 21.78 -14.54
N GLY A 170 -14.13 21.39 -14.31
CA GLY A 170 -13.65 20.02 -14.51
C GLY A 170 -12.14 19.81 -14.50
N GLY A 171 -11.32 20.87 -14.54
CA GLY A 171 -9.86 20.73 -14.66
C GLY A 171 -9.13 20.63 -13.33
N GLU A 172 -9.13 19.48 -12.67
CA GLU A 172 -8.10 19.15 -11.68
C GLU A 172 -6.85 18.64 -12.43
N GLY A 173 -5.75 19.41 -12.39
CA GLY A 173 -4.54 19.11 -13.16
C GLY A 173 -3.44 18.50 -12.29
N TRP A 174 -3.06 17.26 -12.59
CA TRP A 174 -1.85 16.64 -12.01
C TRP A 174 -0.59 17.22 -12.65
N SER A 175 0.38 17.61 -11.82
CA SER A 175 1.67 18.13 -12.31
C SER A 175 2.83 17.64 -11.46
N TRP A 176 3.98 17.43 -12.12
CA TRP A 176 5.26 17.16 -11.47
C TRP A 176 5.97 18.47 -11.15
N ARG A 177 6.60 18.53 -9.98
CA ARG A 177 7.56 19.58 -9.62
C ARG A 177 8.81 18.98 -9.03
N SER A 178 9.95 19.56 -9.40
CA SER A 178 11.20 19.34 -8.66
C SER A 178 11.07 20.06 -7.32
N LEU A 179 11.47 19.39 -6.25
CA LEU A 179 11.61 20.05 -4.95
C LEU A 179 12.85 20.94 -4.98
N LEU A 180 12.76 22.11 -4.35
CA LEU A 180 13.93 22.98 -4.10
C LEU A 180 14.83 22.46 -2.97
N ALA A 181 14.46 21.32 -2.37
CA ALA A 181 15.27 20.62 -1.39
C ALA A 181 16.61 20.23 -2.00
N PRO A 182 17.68 20.12 -1.19
CA PRO A 182 18.88 19.44 -1.65
C PRO A 182 18.49 18.01 -2.10
N PRO A 183 19.16 17.49 -3.13
CA PRO A 183 18.93 16.13 -3.61
C PRO A 183 19.09 15.13 -2.45
N PRO A 184 18.47 13.94 -2.54
CA PRO A 184 18.56 12.95 -1.48
C PRO A 184 20.03 12.74 -1.06
N PRO A 185 20.32 12.72 0.25
CA PRO A 185 21.67 12.61 0.78
C PRO A 185 22.28 11.21 0.63
N PHE A 186 21.65 10.35 -0.16
CA PHE A 186 22.04 8.96 -0.36
C PHE A 186 23.28 8.88 -1.25
N ASP A 187 24.14 7.90 -0.98
CA ASP A 187 25.17 7.50 -1.92
C ASP A 187 24.53 6.92 -3.20
N ILE A 188 25.21 7.06 -4.34
CA ILE A 188 24.68 6.61 -5.64
C ILE A 188 24.44 5.09 -5.73
N TYR A 189 25.02 4.29 -4.84
CA TYR A 189 24.83 2.84 -4.78
C TYR A 189 23.79 2.42 -3.73
N GLU A 190 23.25 3.37 -2.97
CA GLU A 190 22.22 3.11 -1.98
C GLU A 190 20.84 2.98 -2.62
N VAL A 191 20.08 1.96 -2.20
CA VAL A 191 18.68 1.77 -2.57
C VAL A 191 17.79 1.82 -1.35
N ILE A 192 16.60 2.41 -1.48
CA ILE A 192 15.59 2.42 -0.42
C ILE A 192 15.07 0.99 -0.25
N THR A 193 15.20 0.44 0.95
CA THR A 193 14.75 -0.92 1.28
C THR A 193 13.51 -0.94 2.15
N SER A 194 13.26 0.14 2.88
CA SER A 194 12.04 0.33 3.65
C SER A 194 11.74 1.80 3.85
N TYR A 195 10.46 2.09 4.07
CA TYR A 195 10.00 3.43 4.34
C TYR A 195 8.74 3.40 5.20
N ALA A 196 8.49 4.48 5.94
CA ALA A 196 7.26 4.71 6.67
C ALA A 196 6.91 6.19 6.66
N VAL A 197 5.61 6.51 6.65
CA VAL A 197 5.13 7.87 6.83
C VAL A 197 4.79 8.05 8.31
N HIS A 198 5.31 9.11 8.90
CA HIS A 198 5.04 9.48 10.29
C HIS A 198 3.56 9.86 10.50
N SER A 199 3.10 9.78 11.75
CA SER A 199 1.72 10.08 12.15
C SER A 199 1.27 11.51 11.79
N ASP A 200 2.21 12.45 11.66
CA ASP A 200 1.95 13.82 11.19
C ASP A 200 1.55 13.93 9.70
N GLY A 201 1.74 12.85 8.95
CA GLY A 201 1.56 12.75 7.49
C GLY A 201 2.52 13.63 6.69
N ARG A 202 3.56 14.18 7.32
CA ARG A 202 4.51 15.14 6.72
C ARG A 202 5.93 14.62 6.66
N THR A 203 6.30 13.68 7.53
CA THR A 203 7.67 13.19 7.59
C THR A 203 7.73 11.78 7.04
N ILE A 204 8.54 11.58 6.00
CA ILE A 204 8.77 10.28 5.38
C ILE A 204 10.12 9.78 5.89
N PHE A 205 10.16 8.61 6.53
CA PHE A 205 11.38 7.93 6.94
C PHE A 205 11.73 6.85 5.93
N MET A 206 13.01 6.72 5.60
CA MET A 206 13.52 5.80 4.58
C MET A 206 14.84 5.18 5.05
N THR A 207 14.92 3.85 5.06
CA THR A 207 16.18 3.14 5.30
C THR A 207 16.78 2.70 3.97
N THR A 208 18.03 3.07 3.74
CA THR A 208 18.81 2.74 2.55
C THR A 208 19.83 1.63 2.83
N SER A 209 20.21 0.90 1.78
CA SER A 209 21.30 -0.07 1.81
C SER A 209 22.02 -0.15 0.48
N TYR A 210 23.29 -0.53 0.49
CA TYR A 210 24.06 -0.75 -0.73
C TYR A 210 23.61 -2.00 -1.49
N SER A 211 23.24 -1.84 -2.77
CA SER A 211 22.77 -2.96 -3.59
C SER A 211 23.86 -3.98 -3.93
N ASP A 212 25.12 -3.53 -4.06
CA ASP A 212 26.28 -4.34 -4.44
C ASP A 212 27.01 -4.97 -3.23
N ARG A 213 26.75 -4.46 -2.02
CA ARG A 213 27.45 -4.85 -0.78
C ARG A 213 26.47 -5.12 0.35
N PRO A 214 25.80 -6.30 0.35
CA PRO A 214 24.76 -6.65 1.32
C PRO A 214 25.22 -6.82 2.79
N GLY A 215 26.47 -6.46 3.12
CA GLY A 215 26.99 -6.42 4.50
C GLY A 215 27.41 -5.01 4.96
N LEU A 216 27.30 -4.00 4.11
CA LEU A 216 27.63 -2.63 4.49
C LEU A 216 26.50 -2.04 5.35
N GLN A 217 26.89 -1.10 6.22
CA GLN A 217 26.01 -0.47 7.18
C GLN A 217 24.84 0.25 6.47
N LYS A 218 23.63 0.00 6.95
CA LYS A 218 22.42 0.69 6.48
C LYS A 218 22.30 2.06 7.15
N SER A 219 21.67 3.00 6.45
CA SER A 219 21.42 4.35 6.93
C SER A 219 19.93 4.66 6.90
N THR A 220 19.45 5.48 7.83
CA THR A 220 18.08 5.99 7.76
C THR A 220 18.06 7.50 7.64
N TYR A 221 17.16 7.96 6.79
CA TYR A 221 16.94 9.37 6.53
C TYR A 221 15.46 9.70 6.70
N SER A 222 15.17 10.92 7.15
CA SER A 222 13.82 11.47 7.12
C SER A 222 13.76 12.67 6.21
N PHE A 223 12.71 12.76 5.41
CA PHE A 223 12.37 13.94 4.62
C PHE A 223 11.09 14.59 5.17
N ASN A 224 11.20 15.83 5.62
CA ASN A 224 10.04 16.63 6.01
C ASN A 224 9.45 17.34 4.78
N THR A 225 8.26 16.94 4.37
CA THR A 225 7.56 17.45 3.18
C THR A 225 7.12 18.90 3.29
N LYS A 226 6.95 19.44 4.50
CA LYS A 226 6.54 20.84 4.71
C LYS A 226 7.72 21.78 4.60
N TYR A 227 8.83 21.44 5.24
CA TYR A 227 10.03 22.29 5.28
C TYR A 227 11.06 21.94 4.20
N CYS A 228 10.86 20.84 3.47
CA CYS A 228 11.78 20.35 2.45
C CYS A 228 13.18 20.08 3.00
N VAL A 229 13.26 19.51 4.21
CA VAL A 229 14.53 19.27 4.93
C VAL A 229 14.77 17.78 5.12
N TRP A 230 16.01 17.37 4.89
CA TRP A 230 16.54 16.04 5.17
C TRP A 230 17.17 15.98 6.55
N ARG A 231 17.06 14.82 7.22
CA ARG A 231 17.84 14.49 8.42
C ARG A 231 18.31 13.05 8.33
N TRP A 232 19.51 12.79 8.85
CA TRP A 232 20.04 11.45 9.03
C TRP A 232 19.75 10.95 10.45
N HIS A 233 19.61 9.65 10.61
CA HIS A 233 19.34 8.98 11.87
C HIS A 233 20.29 7.79 12.07
N PRO A 234 20.80 7.57 13.30
CA PRO A 234 21.76 6.49 13.61
C PRO A 234 21.11 5.10 13.73
N TRP A 235 19.83 4.99 13.37
CA TRP A 235 19.05 3.77 13.53
C TRP A 235 18.43 3.27 12.22
N VAL A 236 17.94 2.03 12.19
CA VAL A 236 17.32 1.42 10.99
C VAL A 236 15.91 0.91 11.24
N LEU A 237 15.05 1.03 10.22
CA LEU A 237 13.73 0.44 10.23
C LEU A 237 13.84 -1.10 10.18
N PRO A 238 13.14 -1.82 11.07
CA PRO A 238 13.25 -3.28 11.19
C PRO A 238 12.37 -4.04 10.19
N PHE A 239 11.89 -3.41 9.12
CA PHE A 239 11.03 -4.04 8.13
C PHE A 239 11.52 -3.79 6.71
N ARG A 240 10.95 -4.52 5.74
CA ARG A 240 11.14 -4.31 4.30
C ARG A 240 9.89 -3.69 3.69
N GLY A 241 10.09 -2.81 2.71
CA GLY A 241 8.99 -2.09 2.06
C GLY A 241 8.31 -1.10 3.00
N GLN A 242 7.00 -0.95 2.86
CA GLN A 242 6.23 0.02 3.62
C GLN A 242 5.93 -0.46 5.04
N GLY A 243 6.24 0.38 6.02
CA GLY A 243 5.69 0.34 7.38
C GLY A 243 4.52 1.30 7.53
N TYR A 244 3.59 0.95 8.43
CA TYR A 244 2.38 1.71 8.68
C TYR A 244 2.32 2.14 10.14
N PHE A 245 2.05 3.42 10.38
CA PHE A 245 1.76 3.90 11.73
C PHE A 245 0.37 3.44 12.16
N ASP A 246 0.30 2.72 13.27
CA ASP A 246 -0.94 2.38 13.93
C ASP A 246 -1.08 3.20 15.22
N SER A 247 -2.14 3.99 15.31
CA SER A 247 -2.38 4.88 16.45
C SER A 247 -2.88 4.19 17.71
N GLU A 248 -3.42 2.97 17.60
CA GLU A 248 -3.87 2.19 18.77
C GLU A 248 -2.68 1.47 19.42
N LEU A 249 -1.69 1.06 18.62
CA LEU A 249 -0.41 0.53 19.09
C LEU A 249 0.61 1.62 19.41
N ASP A 250 0.40 2.85 18.89
CA ASP A 250 1.37 3.96 18.92
C ASP A 250 2.75 3.59 18.36
N ALA A 251 2.77 2.74 17.33
CA ALA A 251 3.98 2.18 16.76
C ALA A 251 3.91 2.04 15.23
N TRP A 252 5.06 1.97 14.57
CA TRP A 252 5.14 1.52 13.20
C TRP A 252 5.10 0.00 13.15
N VAL A 253 4.21 -0.53 12.31
CA VAL A 253 4.08 -1.95 12.03
C VAL A 253 4.56 -2.23 10.61
N GLY A 254 5.41 -3.24 10.44
CA GLY A 254 5.92 -3.64 9.14
C GLY A 254 6.22 -5.13 9.04
N LEU A 255 6.60 -5.55 7.84
CA LEU A 255 7.00 -6.93 7.55
C LEU A 255 8.52 -7.07 7.63
N HIS A 256 9.03 -7.80 8.62
CA HIS A 256 10.46 -8.09 8.78
C HIS A 256 10.97 -8.97 7.62
N LYS A 257 12.28 -8.89 7.33
CA LYS A 257 12.94 -9.69 6.28
C LYS A 257 12.74 -11.21 6.42
N ASP A 258 12.58 -11.67 7.66
CA ASP A 258 12.36 -13.08 7.99
C ASP A 258 10.87 -13.49 7.91
N GLY A 259 9.99 -12.55 7.53
CA GLY A 259 8.56 -12.72 7.32
C GLY A 259 7.71 -12.79 8.58
N TYR A 260 8.19 -12.19 9.66
CA TYR A 260 7.40 -11.87 10.85
C TYR A 260 6.85 -10.45 10.75
N ILE A 261 5.76 -10.20 11.46
CA ILE A 261 5.28 -8.83 11.67
C ILE A 261 6.06 -8.24 12.84
N CYS A 262 6.69 -7.09 12.62
CA CYS A 262 7.39 -6.35 13.66
C CYS A 262 6.69 -5.01 13.94
N SER A 263 6.77 -4.57 15.19
CA SER A 263 6.42 -3.21 15.60
C SER A 263 7.64 -2.49 16.15
N CYS A 264 7.79 -1.21 15.86
CA CYS A 264 8.83 -0.37 16.46
C CYS A 264 8.32 1.05 16.75
N GLU A 265 8.76 1.60 17.89
CA GLU A 265 8.39 2.95 18.34
C GLU A 265 9.46 3.94 17.93
N LEU A 266 9.06 5.11 17.41
CA LEU A 266 10.03 6.14 17.03
C LEU A 266 10.71 6.71 18.29
N PRO A 267 12.06 6.79 18.36
CA PRO A 267 12.73 7.40 19.50
C PRO A 267 12.29 8.85 19.67
N SER A 268 11.91 9.23 20.90
CA SER A 268 11.45 10.58 21.25
C SER A 268 12.50 11.67 20.99
N ASP A 269 13.78 11.31 21.00
CA ASP A 269 14.91 12.23 20.81
C ASP A 269 15.36 12.31 19.34
N ILE A 270 14.59 13.04 18.54
CA ILE A 270 14.94 13.40 17.15
C ILE A 270 15.84 14.67 17.12
N GLY A 271 16.40 15.06 18.28
CA GLY A 271 16.95 16.40 18.50
C GLY A 271 18.31 16.50 19.21
N SER A 272 18.93 15.41 19.66
CA SER A 272 20.25 15.52 20.31
C SER A 272 21.38 15.44 19.27
N GLU A 273 22.07 16.56 19.05
CA GLU A 273 23.37 16.66 18.36
C GLU A 273 24.49 16.00 19.20
N THR A 274 24.27 14.79 19.69
CA THR A 274 25.32 14.01 20.35
C THR A 274 26.02 13.18 19.28
N PRO A 275 27.31 13.44 18.99
CA PRO A 275 28.09 12.55 18.16
C PRO A 275 28.31 11.27 18.97
N ILE A 276 27.67 10.18 18.58
CA ILE A 276 27.80 8.88 19.27
C ILE A 276 28.29 7.85 18.27
N GLU A 277 29.39 7.21 18.71
CA GLU A 277 30.03 5.95 18.34
C GLU A 277 29.59 5.24 17.05
N LEU A 278 30.59 4.86 16.24
CA LEU A 278 30.46 4.07 15.00
C LEU A 278 29.67 2.76 15.24
N GLY A 279 28.35 2.83 15.11
CA GLY A 279 27.47 1.66 15.10
C GLY A 279 26.05 2.07 14.74
N THR A 280 25.51 1.51 13.66
CA THR A 280 24.07 1.63 13.37
C THR A 280 23.33 0.75 14.36
N MET A 281 22.43 1.36 15.13
CA MET A 281 21.56 0.64 16.06
C MET A 281 20.29 0.21 15.33
N GLU A 282 19.83 -1.03 15.48
CA GLU A 282 18.47 -1.35 15.04
C GLU A 282 17.48 -0.72 16.03
N LEU A 283 16.37 -0.14 15.54
CA LEU A 283 15.33 0.38 16.45
C LEU A 283 14.92 -0.74 17.41
N ASP A 284 14.55 -0.40 18.65
CA ASP A 284 13.94 -1.43 19.49
C ASP A 284 12.64 -1.91 18.82
N TRP A 285 12.52 -3.23 18.62
CA TRP A 285 11.42 -3.83 17.89
C TRP A 285 10.91 -5.07 18.58
N GLN A 286 9.61 -5.29 18.45
CA GLN A 286 8.94 -6.50 18.90
C GLN A 286 8.40 -7.28 17.72
N MET A 287 8.29 -8.60 17.88
CA MET A 287 7.71 -9.49 16.87
C MET A 287 6.41 -10.06 17.37
N ALA A 288 5.46 -10.18 16.44
CA ALA A 288 4.36 -11.10 16.63
C ALA A 288 4.91 -12.53 16.71
N GLU A 289 4.46 -13.30 17.70
CA GLU A 289 4.80 -14.73 17.87
C GLU A 289 4.47 -15.56 16.61
N ASP A 290 3.42 -15.15 15.89
CA ASP A 290 2.99 -15.80 14.66
C ASP A 290 3.98 -15.55 13.53
N LYS A 291 4.69 -16.61 13.14
CA LYS A 291 5.43 -16.61 11.89
C LYS A 291 4.49 -16.80 10.72
N PHE A 292 4.37 -15.79 9.89
CA PHE A 292 3.52 -15.88 8.71
C PHE A 292 4.24 -16.43 7.47
N SER A 293 5.57 -16.36 7.40
CA SER A 293 6.35 -16.98 6.33
C SER A 293 6.87 -18.38 6.73
N ARG A 294 6.64 -19.40 5.91
CA ARG A 294 7.25 -20.72 6.13
C ARG A 294 8.73 -20.65 5.71
N LYS A 295 9.65 -21.20 6.52
CA LYS A 295 11.04 -21.49 6.12
C LYS A 295 11.02 -22.63 5.09
N GLU A 296 10.58 -22.36 3.86
CA GLU A 296 10.70 -23.31 2.76
C GLU A 296 11.36 -22.60 1.58
N THR A 297 12.70 -22.68 1.56
CA THR A 297 13.57 -22.32 0.42
C THR A 297 13.26 -20.99 -0.27
N GLU A 298 13.84 -19.94 0.31
CA GLU A 298 14.11 -18.53 -0.06
C GLU A 298 13.96 -18.00 -1.50
N ARG A 299 13.57 -18.77 -2.52
CA ARG A 299 13.51 -18.28 -3.91
C ARG A 299 12.12 -17.95 -4.43
N HIS A 300 11.03 -18.37 -3.77
CA HIS A 300 9.69 -18.32 -4.40
C HIS A 300 8.55 -17.78 -3.52
N LEU A 301 8.84 -17.28 -2.32
CA LEU A 301 7.86 -16.64 -1.45
C LEU A 301 8.01 -15.11 -1.56
N ARG A 302 6.93 -14.41 -1.91
CA ARG A 302 6.86 -12.94 -1.87
C ARG A 302 5.71 -12.53 -0.98
N ALA A 303 5.93 -11.54 -0.13
CA ALA A 303 4.89 -11.08 0.79
C ALA A 303 4.86 -9.56 0.88
N SER A 304 3.66 -9.01 1.05
CA SER A 304 3.41 -7.60 1.29
C SER A 304 2.38 -7.45 2.40
N LEU A 305 2.45 -6.32 3.10
CA LEU A 305 1.57 -5.97 4.21
C LEU A 305 0.78 -4.71 3.85
N THR A 306 -0.50 -4.70 4.15
CA THR A 306 -1.40 -3.56 3.94
C THR A 306 -2.16 -3.25 5.22
N TYR A 307 -2.14 -1.99 5.64
CA TYR A 307 -2.91 -1.53 6.78
C TYR A 307 -4.37 -1.26 6.41
N LEU A 308 -5.29 -1.88 7.14
CA LEU A 308 -6.74 -1.75 6.93
C LEU A 308 -7.39 -0.72 7.88
N GLY A 309 -6.63 -0.21 8.85
CA GLY A 309 -7.13 0.67 9.91
C GLY A 309 -7.52 -0.10 11.17
N ARG A 310 -7.48 0.58 12.33
CA ARG A 310 -7.90 0.05 13.64
C ARG A 310 -7.17 -1.23 14.05
N SER A 311 -5.84 -1.20 14.01
CA SER A 311 -4.97 -2.35 14.27
C SER A 311 -5.21 -3.57 13.38
N LYS A 312 -5.97 -3.44 12.28
CA LYS A 312 -6.18 -4.54 11.33
C LYS A 312 -5.23 -4.42 10.14
N PHE A 313 -4.65 -5.56 9.77
CA PHE A 313 -3.70 -5.69 8.70
C PHE A 313 -4.10 -6.82 7.78
N CYS A 314 -3.70 -6.70 6.51
CA CYS A 314 -3.78 -7.74 5.52
C CYS A 314 -2.37 -8.14 5.09
N LEU A 315 -2.02 -9.41 5.29
CA LEU A 315 -0.82 -10.01 4.72
C LEU A 315 -1.19 -10.74 3.44
N LEU A 316 -0.55 -10.33 2.35
CA LEU A 316 -0.65 -10.98 1.06
C LEU A 316 0.64 -11.75 0.79
N GLN A 317 0.52 -13.05 0.54
CA GLN A 317 1.65 -13.93 0.26
C GLN A 317 1.46 -14.65 -1.06
N SER A 318 2.44 -14.57 -1.94
CA SER A 318 2.50 -15.32 -3.20
C SER A 318 3.45 -16.49 -3.03
N VAL A 319 2.96 -17.70 -3.24
CA VAL A 319 3.71 -18.96 -3.16
C VAL A 319 3.68 -19.66 -4.52
N MET A 320 4.84 -19.96 -5.10
CA MET A 320 4.91 -20.82 -6.29
C MET A 320 4.74 -22.30 -5.88
N ARG A 321 3.93 -23.05 -6.64
CA ARG A 321 3.73 -24.49 -6.43
C ARG A 321 4.97 -25.29 -6.83
N LYS A 322 5.35 -26.25 -5.98
CA LYS A 322 6.52 -27.13 -6.18
C LYS A 322 6.25 -28.07 -7.37
N GLY A 323 7.06 -27.98 -8.43
CA GLY A 323 6.93 -28.80 -9.64
C GLY A 323 6.92 -28.01 -10.96
N SER A 324 6.70 -26.70 -10.92
CA SER A 324 6.93 -25.82 -12.07
C SER A 324 8.42 -25.73 -12.35
N LYS A 325 8.89 -26.36 -13.44
CA LYS A 325 10.30 -26.36 -13.84
C LYS A 325 10.80 -24.91 -13.95
N ALA A 326 11.85 -24.58 -13.20
CA ALA A 326 12.50 -23.27 -13.14
C ALA A 326 13.30 -22.92 -14.42
N LYS A 327 12.68 -23.08 -15.59
CA LYS A 327 13.30 -22.74 -16.88
C LYS A 327 12.25 -22.40 -17.95
N TYR A 328 11.26 -21.59 -17.59
CA TYR A 328 10.04 -21.25 -18.35
C TYR A 328 8.92 -22.31 -18.26
N PRO A 329 7.79 -21.94 -17.66
CA PRO A 329 6.49 -22.27 -18.22
C PRO A 329 5.56 -21.04 -18.12
N LEU A 330 5.66 -20.13 -19.08
CA LEU A 330 4.52 -19.24 -19.40
C LEU A 330 3.42 -20.13 -19.96
N GLY A 331 2.39 -20.39 -19.16
CA GLY A 331 1.31 -21.30 -19.53
C GLY A 331 0.23 -21.41 -18.45
N ASP A 332 -0.99 -21.70 -18.93
CA ASP A 332 -2.33 -21.56 -18.33
C ASP A 332 -2.64 -22.34 -17.03
N ASP A 333 -1.65 -22.97 -16.41
CA ASP A 333 -1.89 -23.83 -15.24
C ASP A 333 -1.44 -23.14 -13.95
N GLY A 334 -2.31 -22.27 -13.42
CA GLY A 334 -2.16 -21.46 -12.19
C GLY A 334 -1.13 -21.96 -11.17
N GLY A 335 0.14 -21.66 -11.47
CA GLY A 335 1.31 -22.18 -10.78
C GLY A 335 1.61 -21.44 -9.48
N CYS A 336 0.85 -20.39 -9.18
CA CYS A 336 0.97 -19.58 -7.98
C CYS A 336 -0.31 -19.64 -7.15
N VAL A 337 -0.15 -19.67 -5.83
CA VAL A 337 -1.24 -19.50 -4.87
C VAL A 337 -0.99 -18.21 -4.10
N LEU A 338 -1.97 -17.31 -4.13
CA LEU A 338 -2.03 -16.13 -3.27
C LEU A 338 -2.74 -16.50 -1.97
N HIS A 339 -2.07 -16.35 -0.84
CA HIS A 339 -2.67 -16.41 0.48
C HIS A 339 -2.92 -15.01 0.99
N LEU A 340 -4.18 -14.67 1.21
CA LEU A 340 -4.61 -13.44 1.82
C LEU A 340 -5.04 -13.71 3.26
N THR A 341 -4.40 -13.05 4.22
CA THR A 341 -4.68 -13.23 5.65
C THR A 341 -4.96 -11.88 6.29
N ILE A 342 -6.17 -11.70 6.80
CA ILE A 342 -6.58 -10.53 7.58
C ILE A 342 -6.49 -10.88 9.06
N PHE A 343 -5.86 -10.03 9.85
CA PHE A 343 -5.71 -10.21 11.29
C PHE A 343 -5.63 -8.86 12.00
N GLY A 344 -6.02 -8.84 13.28
CA GLY A 344 -5.75 -7.72 14.18
C GLY A 344 -4.43 -7.90 14.92
N LEU A 345 -3.84 -6.80 15.37
CA LEU A 345 -2.70 -6.76 16.27
C LEU A 345 -3.07 -6.07 17.58
N LYS A 346 -2.43 -6.45 18.68
CA LYS A 346 -2.53 -5.79 19.99
C LYS A 346 -1.33 -6.13 20.87
N TYR A 347 -1.00 -5.25 21.80
CA TYR A 347 -0.13 -5.61 22.92
C TYR A 347 -0.90 -6.41 23.97
N ASN A 348 -0.26 -7.44 24.53
CA ASN A 348 -0.80 -8.15 25.68
C ASN A 348 -0.46 -7.41 27.00
N ASN A 349 -0.89 -7.94 28.14
CA ASN A 349 -0.64 -7.33 29.45
C ASN A 349 0.85 -7.28 29.85
N LYS A 350 1.71 -8.00 29.13
CA LYS A 350 3.18 -8.00 29.30
C LYS A 350 3.87 -7.03 28.33
N GLY A 351 3.10 -6.32 27.49
CA GLY A 351 3.63 -5.43 26.46
C GLY A 351 4.15 -6.15 25.23
N GLU A 352 3.85 -7.44 25.03
CA GLU A 352 4.31 -8.21 23.86
C GLU A 352 3.30 -8.10 22.71
N LEU A 353 3.79 -7.84 21.49
CA LEU A 353 2.97 -7.77 20.28
C LEU A 353 2.35 -9.14 19.95
N ARG A 354 1.02 -9.21 19.83
CA ARG A 354 0.28 -10.43 19.48
C ARG A 354 -0.79 -10.20 18.43
N THR A 355 -1.06 -11.25 17.68
CA THR A 355 -2.21 -11.32 16.78
C THR A 355 -3.48 -11.53 17.60
N THR A 356 -4.58 -10.92 17.16
CA THR A 356 -5.90 -11.16 17.74
C THR A 356 -6.47 -12.48 17.24
N ASN A 357 -7.36 -13.10 18.03
CA ASN A 357 -8.04 -14.35 17.64
C ASN A 357 -8.91 -14.23 16.38
N HIS A 358 -9.29 -13.02 15.96
CA HIS A 358 -10.05 -12.75 14.74
C HIS A 358 -9.11 -12.70 13.53
N LYS A 359 -8.73 -13.88 13.05
CA LYS A 359 -7.93 -14.08 11.84
C LYS A 359 -8.79 -14.76 10.78
N SER A 360 -8.83 -14.17 9.59
CA SER A 360 -9.56 -14.72 8.45
C SER A 360 -8.60 -14.87 7.28
N SER A 361 -8.58 -16.03 6.64
CA SER A 361 -7.68 -16.30 5.52
C SER A 361 -8.42 -16.84 4.31
N ARG A 362 -7.95 -16.48 3.12
CA ARG A 362 -8.38 -17.05 1.85
C ARG A 362 -7.21 -17.30 0.94
N SER A 363 -7.36 -18.28 0.06
CA SER A 363 -6.34 -18.63 -0.91
C SER A 363 -6.92 -18.58 -2.32
N TYR A 364 -6.18 -17.99 -3.26
CA TYR A 364 -6.57 -17.84 -4.64
C TYR A 364 -5.51 -18.45 -5.56
N ARG A 365 -5.95 -19.22 -6.57
CA ARG A 365 -5.08 -19.67 -7.66
C ARG A 365 -4.90 -18.53 -8.65
N VAL A 366 -3.65 -18.22 -8.98
CA VAL A 366 -3.33 -17.20 -9.97
C VAL A 366 -2.24 -17.71 -10.92
N THR A 367 -2.30 -17.21 -12.15
CA THR A 367 -1.18 -17.30 -13.08
C THR A 367 -0.21 -16.17 -12.74
N ARG A 368 1.08 -16.37 -13.01
CA ARG A 368 2.11 -15.36 -12.76
C ARG A 368 3.02 -15.30 -13.97
N HIS A 369 3.20 -14.11 -14.51
CA HIS A 369 3.95 -13.89 -15.75
C HIS A 369 5.33 -13.26 -15.53
N THR A 370 5.61 -12.71 -14.35
CA THR A 370 6.91 -12.14 -13.98
C THR A 370 7.48 -12.76 -12.70
N ASP A 371 8.76 -13.13 -12.72
CA ASP A 371 9.43 -13.63 -11.51
C ASP A 371 9.67 -12.50 -10.48
N PHE A 372 9.69 -11.24 -10.93
CA PHE A 372 10.20 -10.09 -10.19
C PHE A 372 9.16 -9.16 -9.57
N PHE A 373 7.87 -9.27 -9.91
CA PHE A 373 6.84 -8.42 -9.31
C PHE A 373 6.30 -9.01 -7.99
N PRO A 374 6.46 -8.35 -6.83
CA PRO A 374 5.74 -8.74 -5.62
C PRO A 374 4.29 -8.28 -5.73
N PRO A 375 3.31 -9.10 -5.33
CA PRO A 375 1.92 -8.68 -5.38
C PRO A 375 1.71 -7.51 -4.40
N VAL A 376 1.00 -6.48 -4.86
CA VAL A 376 0.75 -5.25 -4.10
C VAL A 376 -0.73 -5.16 -3.75
N ALA A 377 -1.04 -4.68 -2.54
CA ALA A 377 -2.42 -4.50 -2.10
C ALA A 377 -2.65 -3.11 -1.52
N PHE A 378 -3.80 -2.53 -1.86
CA PHE A 378 -4.22 -1.20 -1.41
C PHE A 378 -5.60 -1.28 -0.75
N TRP A 379 -5.74 -0.62 0.40
CA TRP A 379 -7.02 -0.45 1.09
C TRP A 379 -7.58 0.95 0.80
N VAL A 380 -8.42 1.03 -0.24
CA VAL A 380 -8.92 2.31 -0.81
C VAL A 380 -10.43 2.36 -0.93
#